data_AF-A0A379T043-F1
#
_entry.id   AF-A0A379T043-F1
#
_cell.length_a   1.000
_cell.length_b   1.000
_cell.length_c   1.000
_cell.angle_alpha   90.00
_cell.angle_beta   90.00
_cell.angle_gamma   90.00
#
_symmetry.space_group_name_H-M   'P 1'
#
loop_
_entity.id
_entity.type
_entity.pdbx_description
1 polymer ?
#
loop_
_entity_poly.entity_id
_entity_poly.type
_entity_poly.pdbx_seq_one_letter_code
_entity_poly.pdbx_strand_id
1 'polypeptide(L)'
;MTMLQLYNRLQHLVFITISFLIIMLSCQSLAFARGQTNGDLPSKADVQNQLDTLNKQKDLSAQDKLVQQDLIDTLATLEKIERVKDETVQLRQKVAQAPEKMRQATDALNALSDVNSDDEMRKTLSTLSLRQLELRVAQVLDDLQNSQSDLAAYNSQLVSLQTQPERVQNAMYTASQQIQQIRNRLDGNNVGEAALRPSQQVLLQAQQALLNAQIDQQRKSLEGNTVLQDTLQKQRDYVTANSNRLEHQLQLLQEAVNSKRLTLTEKTAQEAISPDETARIQANPLVKQELDINHQLSQRLIVATKNGNMLMQQNIKVKKLARSRAAVGKKYQRTDCRTQR
;
A
#
# COMPACT_ATOMS: atom_id res chain seq x y z
N MET A 1 30.90 76.34 -1.13
CA MET A 1 31.05 75.07 -0.41
C MET A 1 30.11 75.04 0.80
N THR A 2 28.79 75.10 0.57
CA THR A 2 27.78 75.19 1.67
C THR A 2 26.43 74.55 1.33
N MET A 3 26.01 74.48 0.06
CA MET A 3 24.69 73.92 -0.30
C MET A 3 24.64 72.38 -0.34
N LEU A 4 25.72 71.71 -0.77
CA LEU A 4 25.76 70.24 -0.88
C LEU A 4 25.82 69.55 0.51
N GLN A 5 26.44 70.20 1.49
CA GLN A 5 26.50 69.71 2.88
C GLN A 5 25.16 69.85 3.61
N LEU A 6 24.37 70.88 3.30
CA LEU A 6 23.02 71.03 3.84
C LEU A 6 22.09 69.94 3.31
N TYR A 7 22.19 69.61 2.01
CA TYR A 7 21.37 68.57 1.38
C TYR A 7 21.65 67.18 1.98
N ASN A 8 22.92 66.80 2.16
CA ASN A 8 23.26 65.54 2.81
C ASN A 8 22.79 65.48 4.28
N ARG A 9 22.88 66.58 5.03
CA ARG A 9 22.38 66.63 6.42
C ARG A 9 20.86 66.50 6.49
N LEU A 10 20.14 67.10 5.54
CA LEU A 10 18.69 66.99 5.44
C LEU A 10 18.25 65.57 5.05
N GLN A 11 18.97 64.93 4.13
CA GLN A 11 18.71 63.55 3.73
C GLN A 11 18.97 62.56 4.88
N HIS A 12 20.03 62.75 5.67
CA HIS A 12 20.28 61.93 6.86
C HIS A 12 19.23 62.13 7.96
N LEU A 13 18.76 63.37 8.18
CA LEU A 13 17.67 63.64 9.12
C LEU A 13 16.37 62.95 8.72
N VAL A 14 16.02 62.96 7.43
CA VAL A 14 14.84 62.28 6.90
C VAL A 14 14.96 60.74 7.02
N PHE A 15 16.15 60.18 6.77
CA PHE A 15 16.36 58.73 6.96
C PHE A 15 16.28 58.30 8.42
N ILE A 16 16.76 59.14 9.36
CA ILE A 16 16.69 58.86 10.79
C ILE A 16 15.23 58.93 11.27
N THR A 17 14.45 59.94 10.84
CA THR A 17 13.04 60.04 11.22
C THR A 17 12.19 58.91 10.65
N ILE A 18 12.43 58.50 9.39
CA ILE A 18 11.75 57.35 8.79
C ILE A 18 12.13 56.04 9.49
N SER A 19 13.41 55.84 9.82
CA SER A 19 13.86 54.64 10.56
C SER A 19 13.27 54.60 11.98
N PHE A 20 13.17 55.74 12.66
CA PHE A 20 12.54 55.83 13.97
C PHE A 20 11.03 55.56 13.92
N LEU A 21 10.36 55.98 12.83
CA LEU A 21 8.94 55.69 12.59
C LEU A 21 8.71 54.19 12.32
N ILE A 22 9.60 53.52 11.59
CA ILE A 22 9.54 52.06 11.31
C ILE A 22 9.82 51.25 12.58
N ILE A 23 10.75 51.70 13.44
CA ILE A 23 11.03 51.06 14.73
C ILE A 23 9.87 51.28 15.73
N MET A 24 9.24 52.47 15.73
CA MET A 24 8.04 52.72 16.53
C MET A 24 6.80 51.95 16.03
N LEU A 25 6.71 51.64 14.74
CA LEU A 25 5.64 50.82 14.18
C LEU A 25 5.84 49.31 14.42
N SER A 26 7.07 48.87 14.72
CA SER A 26 7.40 47.46 15.03
C SER A 26 7.42 47.14 16.53
N CYS A 27 7.29 48.13 17.41
CA CYS A 27 7.30 47.96 18.88
C CYS A 27 5.93 48.04 19.57
N GLN A 28 4.80 48.09 18.83
CA GLN A 28 3.45 48.17 19.42
C GLN A 28 2.81 46.81 19.79
N SER A 29 3.54 45.69 19.66
CA SER A 29 3.01 44.35 19.96
C SER A 29 3.30 43.85 21.39
N LEU A 30 3.47 44.74 22.38
CA LEU A 30 3.66 44.34 23.79
C LEU A 30 3.08 45.38 24.77
N ALA A 31 1.76 45.51 24.85
CA ALA A 31 1.05 45.90 26.08
C ALA A 31 -0.48 45.87 25.89
N PHE A 32 -1.12 44.95 26.59
CA PHE A 32 -2.57 44.88 26.89
C PHE A 32 -3.56 44.85 25.71
N ALA A 33 -3.83 43.64 25.25
CA ALA A 33 -5.19 43.24 24.91
C ALA A 33 -5.40 41.76 25.29
N ARG A 34 -6.07 41.49 26.41
CA ARG A 34 -6.99 40.34 26.48
C ARG A 34 -8.21 40.70 25.61
N GLY A 35 -7.97 40.77 24.31
CA GLY A 35 -9.01 40.76 23.29
C GLY A 35 -9.06 39.34 22.76
N GLN A 36 -10.24 38.75 22.75
CA GLN A 36 -10.50 37.46 22.12
C GLN A 36 -9.92 37.48 20.69
N THR A 37 -8.83 36.74 20.50
CA THR A 37 -8.30 36.44 19.19
C THR A 37 -9.24 35.44 18.53
N ASN A 38 -9.77 35.79 17.36
CA ASN A 38 -10.22 34.78 16.39
C ASN A 38 -9.10 33.73 16.24
N GLY A 39 -9.32 32.44 16.54
CA GLY A 39 -8.42 31.42 16.03
C GLY A 39 -8.36 30.04 16.69
N ASP A 40 -8.48 29.90 18.01
CA ASP A 40 -8.36 28.58 18.64
C ASP A 40 -9.73 27.96 18.87
N LEU A 41 -9.95 26.80 18.23
CA LEU A 41 -11.12 25.97 18.49
C LEU A 41 -11.13 25.55 19.96
N PRO A 42 -12.30 25.49 20.61
CA PRO A 42 -12.38 24.97 21.97
C PRO A 42 -11.85 23.55 22.02
N SER A 43 -11.17 23.18 23.11
CA SER A 43 -10.74 21.80 23.26
C SER A 43 -11.94 20.88 23.47
N LYS A 44 -11.80 19.59 23.15
CA LYS A 44 -12.84 18.59 23.45
C LYS A 44 -13.24 18.60 24.92
N ALA A 45 -12.28 18.78 25.82
CA ALA A 45 -12.54 18.85 27.25
C ALA A 45 -13.42 20.07 27.60
N ASP A 46 -13.16 21.23 26.97
CA ASP A 46 -13.97 22.44 27.21
C ASP A 46 -15.41 22.27 26.75
N VAL A 47 -15.61 21.72 25.54
CA VAL A 47 -16.95 21.47 24.99
C VAL A 47 -17.69 20.40 25.80
N GLN A 48 -16.98 19.35 26.27
CA GLN A 48 -17.56 18.33 27.14
C GLN A 48 -17.98 18.92 28.49
N ASN A 49 -17.15 19.78 29.10
CA ASN A 49 -17.48 20.44 30.36
C ASN A 49 -18.72 21.35 30.22
N GLN A 50 -18.86 22.03 29.08
CA GLN A 50 -20.06 22.83 28.77
C GLN A 50 -21.30 21.94 28.66
N LEU A 51 -21.19 20.80 27.95
CA LEU A 51 -22.27 19.84 27.80
C LEU A 51 -22.68 19.23 29.15
N ASP A 52 -21.72 18.85 29.99
CA ASP A 52 -21.98 18.29 31.32
C ASP A 52 -22.63 19.31 32.26
N THR A 53 -22.25 20.58 32.14
CA THR A 53 -22.87 21.68 32.92
C THR A 53 -24.32 21.88 32.50
N LEU A 54 -24.59 21.86 31.18
CA LEU A 54 -25.93 21.98 30.63
C LEU A 54 -26.82 20.79 31.04
N ASN A 55 -26.27 19.58 31.03
CA ASN A 55 -26.97 18.35 31.42
C ASN A 55 -27.32 18.27 32.91
N LYS A 56 -26.64 19.02 33.78
CA LYS A 56 -26.95 19.08 35.21
C LYS A 56 -28.19 19.92 35.54
N GLN A 57 -28.71 20.69 34.59
CA GLN A 57 -29.93 21.47 34.78
C GLN A 57 -31.15 20.55 34.76
N LYS A 58 -32.06 20.71 35.74
CA LYS A 58 -33.24 19.84 35.88
C LYS A 58 -34.27 20.00 34.75
N ASP A 59 -34.38 21.21 34.19
CA ASP A 59 -35.34 21.54 33.13
C ASP A 59 -34.61 22.29 32.00
N LEU A 60 -34.44 21.65 30.85
CA LEU A 60 -33.83 22.24 29.65
C LEU A 60 -34.91 22.93 28.82
N SER A 61 -34.73 24.23 28.53
CA SER A 61 -35.60 24.95 27.60
C SER A 61 -35.43 24.44 26.16
N ALA A 62 -36.34 24.82 25.27
CA ALA A 62 -36.21 24.50 23.83
C ALA A 62 -34.89 25.04 23.24
N GLN A 63 -34.43 26.20 23.71
CA GLN A 63 -33.16 26.79 23.30
C GLN A 63 -31.97 26.00 23.85
N ASP A 64 -32.03 25.56 25.11
CA ASP A 64 -30.95 24.77 25.71
C ASP A 64 -30.77 23.43 25.01
N LYS A 65 -31.86 22.81 24.54
CA LYS A 65 -31.78 21.60 23.70
C LYS A 65 -31.06 21.84 22.37
N LEU A 66 -31.24 23.00 21.75
CA LEU A 66 -30.51 23.36 20.54
C LEU A 66 -29.01 23.59 20.84
N VAL A 67 -28.70 24.25 21.95
CA VAL A 67 -27.31 24.41 22.41
C VAL A 67 -26.66 23.05 22.71
N GLN A 68 -27.39 22.16 23.38
CA GLN A 68 -26.95 20.80 23.67
C GLN A 68 -26.60 20.04 22.38
N GLN A 69 -27.45 20.12 21.36
CA GLN A 69 -27.20 19.51 20.05
C GLN A 69 -25.97 20.12 19.36
N ASP A 70 -25.86 21.45 19.32
CA ASP A 70 -24.72 22.15 18.74
C ASP A 70 -23.39 21.72 19.40
N LEU A 71 -23.38 21.53 20.72
CA LEU A 71 -22.20 21.07 21.49
C LEU A 71 -21.85 19.60 21.19
N ILE A 72 -22.85 18.72 21.10
CA ILE A 72 -22.66 17.31 20.72
C ILE A 72 -22.05 17.22 19.30
N ASP A 73 -22.60 17.96 18.35
CA ASP A 73 -22.09 17.99 16.98
C ASP A 73 -20.70 18.62 16.89
N THR A 74 -20.41 19.60 17.74
CA THR A 74 -19.07 20.20 17.85
C THR A 74 -18.07 19.15 18.34
N LEU A 75 -18.37 18.39 19.39
CA LEU A 75 -17.50 17.31 19.88
C LEU A 75 -17.22 16.26 18.81
N ALA A 76 -18.26 15.79 18.11
CA ALA A 76 -18.12 14.83 17.03
C ALA A 76 -17.25 15.38 15.87
N THR A 77 -17.36 16.68 15.59
CA THR A 77 -16.55 17.35 14.57
C THR A 77 -15.09 17.47 14.99
N LEU A 78 -14.82 17.83 16.25
CA LEU A 78 -13.46 17.86 16.82
C LEU A 78 -12.80 16.48 16.78
N GLU A 79 -13.56 15.40 17.02
CA GLU A 79 -13.05 14.04 16.88
C GLU A 79 -12.69 13.68 15.44
N LYS A 80 -13.50 14.08 14.46
CA LYS A 80 -13.17 13.92 13.05
C LYS A 80 -11.89 14.67 12.67
N ILE A 81 -11.67 15.87 13.20
CA ILE A 81 -10.43 16.65 12.95
C ILE A 81 -9.20 15.86 13.41
N GLU A 82 -9.23 15.30 14.63
CA GLU A 82 -8.12 14.49 15.14
C GLU A 82 -7.86 13.26 14.28
N ARG A 83 -8.91 12.52 13.90
CA ARG A 83 -8.76 11.37 13.00
C ARG A 83 -8.11 11.73 11.66
N VAL A 84 -8.56 12.82 11.04
CA VAL A 84 -7.97 13.29 9.76
C VAL A 84 -6.50 13.69 9.94
N LYS A 85 -6.14 14.29 11.09
CA LYS A 85 -4.73 14.60 11.40
C LYS A 85 -3.90 13.33 11.57
N ASP A 86 -4.40 12.33 12.28
CA ASP A 86 -3.71 11.05 12.47
C ASP A 86 -3.52 10.30 11.15
N GLU A 87 -4.57 10.22 10.32
CA GLU A 87 -4.48 9.66 8.97
C GLU A 87 -3.46 10.42 8.10
N THR A 88 -3.38 11.75 8.24
CA THR A 88 -2.39 12.58 7.54
C THR A 88 -0.96 12.24 7.99
N VAL A 89 -0.75 12.02 9.28
CA VAL A 89 0.56 11.58 9.82
C VAL A 89 0.93 10.21 9.26
N GLN A 90 0.00 9.26 9.27
CA GLN A 90 0.23 7.92 8.71
C GLN A 90 0.54 7.96 7.21
N LEU A 91 -0.18 8.80 6.45
CA LEU A 91 0.09 9.02 5.04
C LEU A 91 1.50 9.56 4.81
N ARG A 92 1.92 10.58 5.56
CA ARG A 92 3.28 11.13 5.48
C ARG A 92 4.34 10.07 5.79
N GLN A 93 4.11 9.23 6.80
CA GLN A 93 5.01 8.11 7.13
C GLN A 93 5.09 7.10 5.97
N LYS A 94 3.96 6.72 5.36
CA LYS A 94 3.94 5.82 4.21
C LYS A 94 4.73 6.40 3.03
N VAL A 95 4.54 7.68 2.73
CA VAL A 95 5.28 8.39 1.67
C VAL A 95 6.77 8.45 1.98
N ALA A 96 7.16 8.73 3.23
CA ALA A 96 8.57 8.76 3.65
C ALA A 96 9.26 7.39 3.56
N GLN A 97 8.53 6.29 3.81
CA GLN A 97 9.06 4.93 3.69
C GLN A 97 9.08 4.39 2.25
N ALA A 98 8.35 5.01 1.34
CA ALA A 98 8.18 4.52 -0.02
C ALA A 98 9.51 4.41 -0.81
N PRO A 99 10.45 5.38 -0.76
CA PRO A 99 11.74 5.26 -1.44
C PRO A 99 12.56 4.05 -0.99
N GLU A 100 12.57 3.74 0.31
CA GLU A 100 13.31 2.58 0.82
C GLU A 100 12.65 1.27 0.39
N LYS A 101 11.31 1.18 0.42
CA LYS A 101 10.59 0.03 -0.13
C LYS A 101 10.83 -0.16 -1.63
N MET A 102 10.92 0.95 -2.38
CA MET A 102 11.24 0.92 -3.81
C MET A 102 12.66 0.39 -4.06
N ARG A 103 13.63 0.82 -3.24
CA ARG A 103 15.01 0.31 -3.29
C ARG A 103 15.04 -1.19 -2.98
N GLN A 104 14.38 -1.64 -1.92
CA GLN A 104 14.28 -3.05 -1.55
C GLN A 104 13.68 -3.89 -2.67
N ALA A 105 12.58 -3.43 -3.30
CA ALA A 105 11.97 -4.13 -4.43
C ALA A 105 12.89 -4.17 -5.65
N THR A 106 13.67 -3.11 -5.89
CA THR A 106 14.64 -3.04 -6.98
C THR A 106 15.82 -4.00 -6.76
N ASP A 107 16.38 -4.01 -5.55
CA ASP A 107 17.50 -4.89 -5.19
C ASP A 107 17.06 -6.36 -5.23
N ALA A 108 15.86 -6.66 -4.71
CA ALA A 108 15.29 -8.00 -4.78
C ALA A 108 15.04 -8.44 -6.22
N LEU A 109 14.54 -7.55 -7.09
CA LEU A 109 14.35 -7.83 -8.52
C LEU A 109 15.69 -8.10 -9.24
N ASN A 110 16.72 -7.32 -8.92
CA ASN A 110 18.05 -7.54 -9.48
C ASN A 110 18.63 -8.89 -9.01
N ALA A 111 18.47 -9.23 -7.73
CA ALA A 111 18.90 -10.51 -7.18
C ALA A 111 18.20 -11.71 -7.82
N LEU A 112 16.94 -11.57 -8.29
CA LEU A 112 16.26 -12.64 -9.03
C LEU A 112 16.92 -12.96 -10.38
N SER A 113 17.65 -12.02 -10.96
CA SER A 113 18.31 -12.17 -12.27
C SER A 113 19.63 -12.95 -12.17
N ASP A 114 20.20 -13.02 -10.96
CA ASP A 114 21.57 -13.48 -10.70
C ASP A 114 21.64 -14.96 -10.25
N VAL A 115 20.50 -15.64 -10.09
CA VAL A 115 20.43 -16.94 -9.41
C VAL A 115 20.24 -18.12 -10.37
N ASN A 116 21.31 -18.92 -10.42
CA ASN A 116 21.46 -20.34 -10.80
C ASN A 116 20.98 -20.78 -12.19
N SER A 117 21.90 -21.43 -12.92
CA SER A 117 21.52 -22.28 -14.06
C SER A 117 20.54 -23.37 -13.58
N ASP A 118 19.50 -23.63 -14.37
CA ASP A 118 18.52 -24.72 -14.14
C ASP A 118 19.22 -26.05 -13.79
N ASP A 119 20.42 -26.28 -14.33
CA ASP A 119 21.19 -27.50 -14.12
C ASP A 119 21.78 -27.61 -12.71
N GLU A 120 22.24 -26.52 -12.11
CA GLU A 120 22.70 -26.51 -10.72
C GLU A 120 21.54 -26.74 -9.75
N MET A 121 20.39 -26.15 -10.06
CA MET A 121 19.18 -26.36 -9.29
C MET A 121 18.73 -27.83 -9.38
N ARG A 122 18.68 -28.41 -10.59
CA ARG A 122 18.37 -29.84 -10.78
C ARG A 122 19.31 -30.75 -10.00
N LYS A 123 20.63 -30.49 -10.04
CA LYS A 123 21.63 -31.24 -9.27
C LYS A 123 21.36 -31.17 -7.77
N THR A 124 21.04 -29.98 -7.26
CA THR A 124 20.71 -29.80 -5.84
C THR A 124 19.44 -30.58 -5.49
N LEU A 125 18.38 -30.48 -6.30
CA LEU A 125 17.11 -31.16 -6.06
C LEU A 125 17.23 -32.69 -6.10
N SER A 126 18.07 -33.27 -6.97
CA SER A 126 18.22 -34.72 -7.07
C SER A 126 18.86 -35.37 -5.83
N THR A 127 19.67 -34.62 -5.09
CA THR A 127 20.27 -35.06 -3.81
C THR A 127 19.27 -35.16 -2.66
N LEU A 128 18.13 -34.48 -2.77
CA LEU A 128 17.11 -34.46 -1.72
C LEU A 128 16.31 -35.78 -1.67
N SER A 129 15.79 -36.08 -0.48
CA SER A 129 14.80 -37.16 -0.29
C SER A 129 13.42 -36.76 -0.82
N LEU A 130 12.57 -37.76 -1.11
CA LEU A 130 11.20 -37.52 -1.56
C LEU A 130 10.42 -36.62 -0.58
N ARG A 131 10.54 -36.88 0.73
CA ARG A 131 9.87 -36.07 1.77
C ARG A 131 10.36 -34.62 1.77
N GLN A 132 11.65 -34.37 1.62
CA GLN A 132 12.19 -33.01 1.52
C GLN A 132 11.72 -32.29 0.26
N LEU A 133 11.61 -33.01 -0.86
CA LEU A 133 11.09 -32.46 -2.11
C LEU A 133 9.60 -32.08 -1.97
N GLU A 134 8.78 -32.95 -1.37
CA GLU A 134 7.35 -32.69 -1.14
C GLU A 134 7.13 -31.51 -0.18
N LEU A 135 7.93 -31.38 0.89
CA LEU A 135 7.90 -30.20 1.77
C LEU A 135 8.24 -28.92 1.00
N ARG A 136 9.24 -28.97 0.12
CA ARG A 136 9.65 -27.81 -0.68
C ARG A 136 8.63 -27.44 -1.74
N VAL A 137 7.91 -28.43 -2.30
CA VAL A 137 6.73 -28.18 -3.15
C VAL A 137 5.65 -27.43 -2.38
N ALA A 138 5.31 -27.87 -1.16
CA ALA A 138 4.32 -27.19 -0.34
C ALA A 138 4.73 -25.74 -0.02
N GLN A 139 6.00 -25.51 0.31
CA GLN A 139 6.53 -24.17 0.57
C GLN A 139 6.45 -23.26 -0.66
N VAL A 140 6.85 -23.75 -1.84
CA VAL A 140 6.77 -22.94 -3.08
C VAL A 140 5.33 -22.63 -3.46
N LEU A 141 4.38 -23.52 -3.16
CA LEU A 141 2.95 -23.24 -3.37
C LEU A 141 2.43 -22.15 -2.41
N ASP A 142 2.83 -22.17 -1.15
CA ASP A 142 2.50 -21.12 -0.17
C ASP A 142 3.08 -19.76 -0.59
N ASP A 143 4.37 -19.73 -0.96
CA ASP A 143 5.05 -18.54 -1.47
C ASP A 143 4.38 -17.98 -2.74
N LEU A 144 3.88 -18.87 -3.62
CA LEU A 144 3.18 -18.48 -4.84
C LEU A 144 1.80 -17.88 -4.51
N GLN A 145 1.07 -18.45 -3.56
CA GLN A 145 -0.21 -17.90 -3.08
C GLN A 145 -0.03 -16.51 -2.46
N ASN A 146 1.00 -16.34 -1.62
CA ASN A 146 1.35 -15.06 -1.02
C ASN A 146 1.70 -14.01 -2.10
N SER A 147 2.50 -14.40 -3.10
CA SER A 147 2.84 -13.53 -4.23
C SER A 147 1.61 -13.13 -5.07
N GLN A 148 0.62 -14.01 -5.25
CA GLN A 148 -0.63 -13.68 -5.94
C GLN A 148 -1.49 -12.68 -5.14
N SER A 149 -1.57 -12.87 -3.82
CA SER A 149 -2.25 -11.95 -2.91
C SER A 149 -1.64 -10.55 -2.96
N ASP A 150 -0.32 -10.46 -2.86
CA ASP A 150 0.43 -9.21 -2.95
C ASP A 150 0.21 -8.52 -4.31
N LEU A 151 0.24 -9.28 -5.40
CA LEU A 151 0.01 -8.74 -6.74
C LEU A 151 -1.39 -8.12 -6.88
N ALA A 152 -2.42 -8.79 -6.36
CA ALA A 152 -3.79 -8.27 -6.34
C ALA A 152 -3.89 -6.99 -5.49
N ALA A 153 -3.26 -6.98 -4.31
CA ALA A 153 -3.23 -5.83 -3.42
C ALA A 153 -2.53 -4.62 -4.07
N TYR A 154 -1.36 -4.80 -4.67
CA TYR A 154 -0.63 -3.72 -5.36
C TYR A 154 -1.38 -3.20 -6.58
N ASN A 155 -2.01 -4.07 -7.37
CA ASN A 155 -2.84 -3.65 -8.51
C ASN A 155 -4.05 -2.82 -8.06
N SER A 156 -4.75 -3.23 -7.00
CA SER A 156 -5.86 -2.45 -6.44
C SER A 156 -5.41 -1.06 -5.96
N GLN A 157 -4.28 -1.00 -5.24
CA GLN A 157 -3.72 0.26 -4.77
C GLN A 157 -3.27 1.17 -5.92
N LEU A 158 -2.64 0.61 -6.97
CA LEU A 158 -2.24 1.36 -8.15
C LEU A 158 -3.44 1.99 -8.87
N VAL A 159 -4.52 1.24 -9.07
CA VAL A 159 -5.76 1.78 -9.68
C VAL A 159 -6.35 2.89 -8.84
N SER A 160 -6.33 2.74 -7.50
CA SER A 160 -6.77 3.80 -6.59
C SER A 160 -5.92 5.06 -6.72
N LEU A 161 -4.59 4.93 -6.78
CA LEU A 161 -3.65 6.05 -6.92
C LEU A 161 -3.75 6.73 -8.30
N GLN A 162 -4.04 5.97 -9.36
CA GLN A 162 -4.22 6.50 -10.72
C GLN A 162 -5.43 7.43 -10.81
N THR A 163 -6.53 7.08 -10.15
CA THR A 163 -7.76 7.89 -10.12
C THR A 163 -7.76 8.94 -9.01
N GLN A 164 -6.75 8.92 -8.13
CA GLN A 164 -6.69 9.81 -6.99
C GLN A 164 -6.64 11.31 -7.33
N PRO A 165 -5.90 11.78 -8.35
CA PRO A 165 -5.86 13.21 -8.70
C PRO A 165 -7.25 13.80 -8.97
N GLU A 166 -8.08 13.08 -9.72
CA GLU A 166 -9.44 13.52 -10.07
C GLU A 166 -10.36 13.52 -8.84
N ARG A 167 -10.28 12.48 -8.00
CA ARG A 167 -11.04 12.42 -6.74
C ARG A 167 -10.65 13.56 -5.80
N VAL A 168 -9.35 13.85 -5.68
CA VAL A 168 -8.84 14.95 -4.86
C VAL A 168 -9.35 16.30 -5.40
N GLN A 169 -9.26 16.52 -6.72
CA GLN A 169 -9.71 17.76 -7.33
C GLN A 169 -11.19 18.03 -7.04
N ASN A 170 -12.04 17.01 -7.19
CA ASN A 170 -13.46 17.10 -6.87
C ASN A 170 -13.70 17.36 -5.37
N ALA A 171 -13.02 16.62 -4.49
CA ALA A 171 -13.14 16.80 -3.04
C ALA A 171 -12.70 18.19 -2.58
N MET A 172 -11.57 18.70 -3.10
CA MET A 172 -11.07 20.04 -2.78
C MET A 172 -12.02 21.13 -3.28
N TYR A 173 -12.61 20.95 -4.48
CA TYR A 173 -13.60 21.89 -5.00
C TYR A 173 -14.84 21.94 -4.11
N THR A 174 -15.41 20.80 -3.75
CA THR A 174 -16.57 20.72 -2.84
C THR A 174 -16.26 21.31 -1.46
N ALA A 175 -15.11 20.98 -0.87
CA ALA A 175 -14.70 21.51 0.42
C ALA A 175 -14.52 23.04 0.36
N SER A 176 -13.97 23.58 -0.73
CA SER A 176 -13.82 25.03 -0.92
C SER A 176 -15.19 25.74 -0.98
N GLN A 177 -16.17 25.17 -1.69
CA GLN A 177 -17.53 25.73 -1.75
C GLN A 177 -18.19 25.73 -0.36
N GLN A 178 -18.06 24.64 0.40
CA GLN A 178 -18.59 24.53 1.75
C GLN A 178 -17.92 25.52 2.71
N ILE A 179 -16.60 25.73 2.61
CA ILE A 179 -15.89 26.74 3.41
C ILE A 179 -16.42 28.15 3.12
N GLN A 180 -16.69 28.49 1.85
CA GLN A 180 -17.26 29.78 1.50
C GLN A 180 -18.67 29.96 2.06
N GLN A 181 -19.52 28.94 1.97
CA GLN A 181 -20.85 28.96 2.59
C GLN A 181 -20.77 29.16 4.10
N ILE A 182 -19.87 28.44 4.78
CA ILE A 182 -19.66 28.59 6.22
C ILE A 182 -19.20 30.02 6.56
N ARG A 183 -18.27 30.59 5.79
CA ARG A 183 -17.83 31.99 5.99
C ARG A 183 -18.98 32.97 5.83
N ASN A 184 -19.75 32.87 4.76
CA ASN A 184 -20.89 33.76 4.52
C ASN A 184 -21.92 33.70 5.66
N ARG A 185 -22.16 32.51 6.24
CA ARG A 185 -23.03 32.35 7.40
C ARG A 185 -22.43 32.95 8.67
N LEU A 186 -21.13 32.70 8.92
CA LEU A 186 -20.42 33.26 10.07
C LEU A 186 -20.33 34.79 10.04
N ASP A 187 -20.17 35.37 8.86
CA ASP A 187 -20.09 36.82 8.66
C ASP A 187 -21.45 37.52 8.86
N GLY A 188 -22.57 36.76 8.87
CA GLY A 188 -23.90 37.30 9.16
C GLY A 188 -24.45 38.26 8.09
N ASN A 189 -23.87 38.27 6.89
CA ASN A 189 -24.23 39.21 5.80
C ASN A 189 -25.51 38.82 5.04
N ASN A 190 -26.19 37.75 5.44
CA ASN A 190 -27.41 37.28 4.77
C ASN A 190 -28.65 38.01 5.30
N VAL A 191 -29.29 38.80 4.44
CA VAL A 191 -30.50 39.56 4.76
C VAL A 191 -31.65 38.59 5.09
N GLY A 192 -32.17 38.66 6.33
CA GLY A 192 -33.32 37.87 6.78
C GLY A 192 -32.99 36.57 7.54
N GLU A 193 -31.71 36.22 7.75
CA GLU A 193 -31.34 35.13 8.66
C GLU A 193 -31.33 35.60 10.12
N ALA A 194 -31.83 34.76 11.03
CA ALA A 194 -31.73 35.01 12.46
C ALA A 194 -30.27 34.98 12.92
N ALA A 195 -29.92 35.80 13.92
CA ALA A 195 -28.59 35.83 14.49
C ALA A 195 -28.16 34.42 14.95
N LEU A 196 -26.95 34.01 14.57
CA LEU A 196 -26.41 32.72 14.96
C LEU A 196 -26.27 32.63 16.48
N ARG A 197 -26.66 31.49 17.06
CA ARG A 197 -26.36 31.20 18.47
C ARG A 197 -24.84 31.09 18.66
N PRO A 198 -24.29 31.46 19.82
CA PRO A 198 -22.86 31.28 20.09
C PRO A 198 -22.39 29.84 19.91
N SER A 199 -23.18 28.85 20.36
CA SER A 199 -22.89 27.41 20.16
C SER A 199 -22.84 27.02 18.68
N GLN A 200 -23.71 27.60 17.87
CA GLN A 200 -23.76 27.36 16.42
C GLN A 200 -22.57 28.01 15.69
N GLN A 201 -22.10 29.19 16.13
CA GLN A 201 -20.89 29.81 15.60
C GLN A 201 -19.67 28.91 15.83
N VAL A 202 -19.53 28.36 17.04
CA VAL A 202 -18.45 27.41 17.39
C VAL A 202 -18.54 26.15 16.54
N LEU A 203 -19.74 25.59 16.34
CA LEU A 203 -19.94 24.43 15.46
C LEU A 203 -19.49 24.72 14.02
N LEU A 204 -19.87 25.88 13.47
CA LEU A 204 -19.48 26.29 12.12
C LEU A 204 -17.97 26.50 12.00
N GLN A 205 -17.31 27.06 13.01
CA GLN A 205 -15.85 27.17 13.08
C GLN A 205 -15.19 25.79 13.14
N ALA A 206 -15.75 24.84 13.90
CA ALA A 206 -15.31 23.44 13.94
C ALA A 206 -15.43 22.75 12.58
N GLN A 207 -16.55 22.93 11.89
CA GLN A 207 -16.75 22.38 10.55
C GLN A 207 -15.77 22.97 9.53
N GLN A 208 -15.50 24.28 9.61
CA GLN A 208 -14.49 24.92 8.76
C GLN A 208 -13.09 24.34 9.00
N ALA A 209 -12.71 24.13 10.26
CA ALA A 209 -11.43 23.52 10.61
C ALA A 209 -11.30 22.07 10.12
N LEU A 210 -12.39 21.29 10.19
CA LEU A 210 -12.45 19.95 9.61
C LEU A 210 -12.19 19.96 8.10
N LEU A 211 -12.87 20.84 7.37
CA LEU A 211 -12.68 20.96 5.92
C LEU A 211 -11.25 21.39 5.57
N ASN A 212 -10.66 22.31 6.33
CA ASN A 212 -9.27 22.70 6.16
C ASN A 212 -8.30 21.53 6.43
N ALA A 213 -8.54 20.73 7.48
CA ALA A 213 -7.73 19.55 7.77
C ALA A 213 -7.82 18.50 6.66
N GLN A 214 -9.02 18.28 6.12
CA GLN A 214 -9.23 17.39 4.96
C GLN A 214 -8.50 17.91 3.71
N ILE A 215 -8.55 19.22 3.44
CA ILE A 215 -7.80 19.84 2.34
C ILE A 215 -6.29 19.61 2.51
N ASP A 216 -5.72 19.77 3.70
CA ASP A 216 -4.29 19.47 3.94
C ASP A 216 -3.99 17.99 3.66
N GLN A 217 -4.81 17.07 4.17
CA GLN A 217 -4.66 15.65 3.91
C GLN A 217 -4.67 15.33 2.41
N GLN A 218 -5.62 15.89 1.65
CA GLN A 218 -5.73 15.68 0.22
C GLN A 218 -4.49 16.22 -0.53
N ARG A 219 -4.00 17.41 -0.15
CA ARG A 219 -2.75 17.98 -0.71
C ARG A 219 -1.55 17.07 -0.45
N LYS A 220 -1.40 16.60 0.79
CA LYS A 220 -0.32 15.65 1.15
C LYS A 220 -0.43 14.34 0.39
N SER A 221 -1.65 13.90 0.08
CA SER A 221 -1.86 12.72 -0.75
C SER A 221 -1.42 12.93 -2.20
N LEU A 222 -1.63 14.12 -2.77
CA LEU A 222 -1.14 14.44 -4.11
C LEU A 222 0.39 14.52 -4.15
N GLU A 223 1.00 15.18 -3.16
CA GLU A 223 2.46 15.29 -3.03
C GLU A 223 3.13 13.91 -3.02
N GLY A 224 2.53 12.94 -2.32
CA GLY A 224 3.04 11.57 -2.23
C GLY A 224 2.63 10.64 -3.38
N ASN A 225 1.69 11.04 -4.24
CA ASN A 225 1.05 10.13 -5.20
C ASN A 225 2.06 9.48 -6.16
N THR A 226 2.93 10.29 -6.77
CA THR A 226 3.92 9.79 -7.75
C THR A 226 4.91 8.81 -7.10
N VAL A 227 5.45 9.15 -5.93
CA VAL A 227 6.40 8.28 -5.21
C VAL A 227 5.76 6.95 -4.81
N LEU A 228 4.51 7.00 -4.35
CA LEU A 228 3.76 5.78 -4.02
C LEU A 228 3.47 4.93 -5.26
N GLN A 229 3.09 5.55 -6.38
CA GLN A 229 2.88 4.84 -7.65
C GLN A 229 4.17 4.17 -8.14
N ASP A 230 5.29 4.88 -8.16
CA ASP A 230 6.57 4.34 -8.63
C ASP A 230 7.03 3.16 -7.74
N THR A 231 6.86 3.31 -6.43
CA THR A 231 7.15 2.25 -5.45
C THR A 231 6.31 1.01 -5.70
N LEU A 232 4.98 1.17 -5.81
CA LEU A 232 4.06 0.06 -6.05
C LEU A 232 4.27 -0.59 -7.42
N GLN A 233 4.64 0.19 -8.44
CA GLN A 233 5.02 -0.36 -9.75
C GLN A 233 6.24 -1.26 -9.62
N LYS A 234 7.28 -0.84 -8.88
CA LYS A 234 8.46 -1.68 -8.63
C LYS A 234 8.15 -2.92 -7.80
N GLN A 235 7.32 -2.80 -6.77
CA GLN A 235 6.87 -3.95 -5.99
C GLN A 235 6.07 -4.95 -6.83
N ARG A 236 5.16 -4.46 -7.68
CA ARG A 236 4.42 -5.29 -8.64
C ARG A 236 5.37 -5.99 -9.63
N ASP A 237 6.34 -5.27 -10.18
CA ASP A 237 7.32 -5.83 -11.11
C ASP A 237 8.16 -6.93 -10.44
N TYR A 238 8.62 -6.68 -9.20
CA TYR A 238 9.30 -7.68 -8.37
C TYR A 238 8.44 -8.91 -8.12
N VAL A 239 7.22 -8.75 -7.60
CA VAL A 239 6.33 -9.87 -7.29
C VAL A 239 5.98 -10.66 -8.54
N THR A 240 5.79 -9.98 -9.68
CA THR A 240 5.57 -10.65 -10.97
C THR A 240 6.78 -11.50 -11.37
N ALA A 241 8.01 -10.98 -11.23
CA ALA A 241 9.23 -11.74 -11.51
C ALA A 241 9.41 -12.91 -10.53
N ASN A 242 9.14 -12.69 -9.24
CA ASN A 242 9.22 -13.72 -8.21
C ASN A 242 8.22 -14.85 -8.45
N SER A 243 6.96 -14.54 -8.76
CA SER A 243 5.94 -15.53 -9.13
C SER A 243 6.40 -16.39 -10.31
N ASN A 244 6.96 -15.77 -11.36
CA ASN A 244 7.50 -16.49 -12.51
C ASN A 244 8.65 -17.44 -12.12
N ARG A 245 9.50 -17.02 -11.18
CA ARG A 245 10.59 -17.86 -10.65
C ARG A 245 10.05 -19.02 -9.81
N LEU A 246 9.11 -18.75 -8.91
CA LEU A 246 8.47 -19.77 -8.06
C LEU A 246 7.74 -20.81 -8.92
N GLU A 247 7.00 -20.38 -9.94
CA GLU A 247 6.38 -21.31 -10.90
C GLU A 247 7.41 -22.20 -11.60
N HIS A 248 8.55 -21.64 -11.99
CA HIS A 248 9.62 -22.40 -12.63
C HIS A 248 10.30 -23.37 -11.65
N GLN A 249 10.52 -22.95 -10.40
CA GLN A 249 11.03 -23.82 -9.33
C GLN A 249 10.07 -24.97 -9.03
N LEU A 250 8.77 -24.70 -8.99
CA LEU A 250 7.74 -25.73 -8.82
C LEU A 250 7.82 -26.78 -9.94
N GLN A 251 8.09 -26.34 -11.18
CA GLN A 251 8.28 -27.27 -12.30
C GLN A 251 9.49 -28.17 -12.10
N LEU A 252 10.65 -27.62 -11.74
CA LEU A 252 11.86 -28.41 -11.48
C LEU A 252 11.70 -29.34 -10.27
N LEU A 253 11.00 -28.90 -9.23
CA LEU A 253 10.67 -29.72 -8.06
C LEU A 253 9.78 -30.90 -8.41
N GLN A 254 8.73 -30.70 -9.21
CA GLN A 254 7.85 -31.78 -9.66
C GLN A 254 8.61 -32.79 -10.53
N GLU A 255 9.53 -32.34 -11.41
CA GLU A 255 10.42 -33.22 -12.17
C GLU A 255 11.28 -34.08 -11.23
N ALA A 256 11.89 -33.48 -10.20
CA ALA A 256 12.68 -34.19 -9.21
C ALA A 256 11.85 -35.19 -8.37
N VAL A 257 10.65 -34.79 -7.91
CA VAL A 257 9.72 -35.66 -7.17
C VAL A 257 9.37 -36.89 -8.00
N ASN A 258 8.97 -36.69 -9.25
CA ASN A 258 8.58 -37.78 -10.12
C ASN A 258 9.75 -38.71 -10.46
N SER A 259 10.95 -38.16 -10.69
CA SER A 259 12.17 -38.95 -10.89
C SER A 259 12.51 -39.79 -9.64
N LYS A 260 12.36 -39.23 -8.44
CA LYS A 260 12.60 -39.95 -7.17
C LYS A 260 11.57 -41.06 -6.96
N ARG A 261 10.29 -40.78 -7.21
CA ARG A 261 9.20 -41.78 -7.14
C ARG A 261 9.42 -42.92 -8.12
N LEU A 262 9.84 -42.59 -9.34
CA LEU A 262 10.19 -43.59 -10.34
C LEU A 262 11.35 -44.47 -9.86
N THR A 263 12.44 -43.87 -9.37
CA THR A 263 13.61 -44.60 -8.87
C THR A 263 13.25 -45.51 -7.69
N LEU A 264 12.46 -45.01 -6.75
CA LEU A 264 11.98 -45.81 -5.61
C LEU A 264 11.11 -46.98 -6.07
N THR A 265 10.21 -46.75 -7.03
CA THR A 265 9.36 -47.80 -7.61
C THR A 265 10.18 -48.85 -8.35
N GLU A 266 11.15 -48.43 -9.18
CA GLU A 266 12.06 -49.32 -9.90
C GLU A 266 12.91 -50.15 -8.92
N LYS A 267 13.40 -49.55 -7.83
CA LYS A 267 14.15 -50.24 -6.78
C LYS A 267 13.28 -51.26 -6.03
N THR A 268 12.07 -50.89 -5.59
CA THR A 268 11.14 -51.82 -4.93
C THR A 268 10.79 -52.99 -5.85
N ALA A 269 10.57 -52.74 -7.15
CA ALA A 269 10.31 -53.78 -8.12
C ALA A 269 11.52 -54.73 -8.31
N GLN A 270 12.75 -54.22 -8.29
CA GLN A 270 13.96 -55.04 -8.35
C GLN A 270 14.18 -55.85 -7.06
N GLU A 271 13.96 -55.27 -5.89
CA GLU A 271 14.06 -55.96 -4.60
C GLU A 271 13.06 -57.12 -4.50
N ALA A 272 11.85 -56.97 -5.06
CA ALA A 272 10.86 -58.05 -5.15
C ALA A 272 11.27 -59.20 -6.10
N ILE A 273 12.27 -58.99 -6.97
CA ILE A 273 12.80 -59.97 -7.94
C ILE A 273 14.04 -60.72 -7.39
N SER A 274 14.54 -60.34 -6.20
CA SER A 274 15.72 -60.95 -5.56
C SER A 274 15.58 -62.48 -5.43
N PRO A 275 16.40 -63.28 -6.15
CA PRO A 275 16.19 -64.72 -6.31
C PRO A 275 16.32 -65.54 -5.01
N ASP A 276 17.03 -65.03 -4.01
CA ASP A 276 17.39 -65.77 -2.79
C ASP A 276 16.22 -65.89 -1.78
N GLU A 277 15.31 -64.91 -1.74
CA GLU A 277 14.06 -64.96 -0.94
C GLU A 277 12.85 -65.47 -1.74
N THR A 278 12.84 -65.29 -3.06
CA THR A 278 11.73 -65.75 -3.92
C THR A 278 11.67 -67.26 -4.03
N ALA A 279 12.79 -68.00 -3.95
CA ALA A 279 12.78 -69.46 -4.10
C ALA A 279 11.97 -70.20 -3.02
N ARG A 280 11.90 -69.66 -1.79
CA ARG A 280 11.12 -70.27 -0.68
C ARG A 280 9.68 -69.75 -0.62
N ILE A 281 9.43 -68.52 -1.08
CA ILE A 281 8.13 -67.84 -1.02
C ILE A 281 7.26 -68.16 -2.26
N GLN A 282 7.86 -68.44 -3.43
CA GLN A 282 7.16 -68.81 -4.68
C GLN A 282 6.54 -70.21 -4.67
N ALA A 283 6.78 -71.03 -3.64
CA ALA A 283 6.11 -72.34 -3.49
C ALA A 283 4.61 -72.19 -3.19
N ASN A 284 4.15 -71.02 -2.72
CA ASN A 284 2.73 -70.75 -2.51
C ASN A 284 2.11 -70.06 -3.75
N PRO A 285 1.15 -70.71 -4.43
CA PRO A 285 0.55 -70.18 -5.67
C PRO A 285 -0.16 -68.83 -5.49
N LEU A 286 -0.71 -68.53 -4.30
CA LEU A 286 -1.33 -67.22 -4.00
C LEU A 286 -0.27 -66.11 -3.93
N VAL A 287 0.88 -66.39 -3.33
CA VAL A 287 1.96 -65.39 -3.22
C VAL A 287 2.58 -65.11 -4.58
N LYS A 288 2.68 -66.12 -5.45
CA LYS A 288 3.12 -65.94 -6.84
C LYS A 288 2.15 -65.05 -7.63
N GLN A 289 0.84 -65.24 -7.45
CA GLN A 289 -0.17 -64.39 -8.10
C GLN A 289 -0.11 -62.94 -7.60
N GLU A 290 -0.01 -62.72 -6.29
CA GLU A 290 0.10 -61.37 -5.72
C GLU A 290 1.40 -60.66 -6.13
N LEU A 291 2.52 -61.39 -6.24
CA LEU A 291 3.77 -60.85 -6.77
C LEU A 291 3.67 -60.46 -8.25
N ASP A 292 2.98 -61.26 -9.07
CA ASP A 292 2.76 -60.92 -10.49
C ASP A 292 1.83 -59.70 -10.64
N ILE A 293 0.76 -59.63 -9.84
CA ILE A 293 -0.11 -58.44 -9.76
C ILE A 293 0.70 -57.22 -9.33
N ASN A 294 1.55 -57.34 -8.30
CA ASN A 294 2.40 -56.26 -7.84
C ASN A 294 3.39 -55.81 -8.93
N HIS A 295 3.96 -56.76 -9.68
CA HIS A 295 4.84 -56.47 -10.81
C HIS A 295 4.12 -55.71 -11.92
N GLN A 296 2.91 -56.14 -12.31
CA GLN A 296 2.09 -55.45 -13.30
C GLN A 296 1.69 -54.05 -12.85
N LEU A 297 1.33 -53.87 -11.56
CA LEU A 297 1.01 -52.56 -10.99
C LEU A 297 2.24 -51.64 -10.96
N SER A 298 3.39 -52.17 -10.58
CA SER A 298 4.67 -51.44 -10.58
C SER A 298 5.06 -50.98 -11.99
N GLN A 299 4.94 -51.84 -13.00
CA GLN A 299 5.17 -51.45 -14.40
C GLN A 299 4.20 -50.37 -14.88
N ARG A 300 2.90 -50.50 -14.57
CA ARG A 300 1.90 -49.48 -14.93
C ARG A 300 2.20 -48.13 -14.27
N LEU A 301 2.62 -48.13 -13.00
CA LEU A 301 3.00 -46.92 -12.28
C LEU A 301 4.24 -46.25 -12.88
N ILE A 302 5.25 -47.04 -13.25
CA ILE A 302 6.47 -46.57 -13.94
C ILE A 302 6.11 -45.90 -15.28
N VAL A 303 5.26 -46.54 -16.10
CA VAL A 303 4.84 -46.00 -17.40
C VAL A 303 4.02 -44.72 -17.23
N ALA A 304 3.07 -44.69 -16.30
CA ALA A 304 2.27 -43.50 -16.02
C ALA A 304 3.15 -42.33 -15.54
N THR A 305 4.15 -42.59 -14.70
CA THR A 305 5.08 -41.57 -14.20
C THR A 305 6.00 -41.06 -15.31
N LYS A 306 6.51 -41.94 -16.18
CA LYS A 306 7.33 -41.55 -17.35
C LYS A 306 6.54 -40.68 -18.34
N ASN A 307 5.28 -41.05 -18.63
CA ASN A 307 4.41 -40.26 -19.48
C ASN A 307 4.07 -38.89 -18.86
N GLY A 308 3.80 -38.84 -17.55
CA GLY A 308 3.61 -37.60 -16.82
C GLY A 308 4.81 -36.66 -16.89
N ASN A 309 6.03 -37.21 -16.72
CA ASN A 309 7.27 -36.45 -16.88
C ASN A 309 7.47 -35.90 -18.29
N MET A 310 7.15 -36.70 -19.31
CA MET A 310 7.26 -36.27 -20.70
C MET A 310 6.30 -35.12 -21.03
N LEU A 311 5.04 -35.23 -20.61
CA LEU A 311 4.03 -34.17 -20.78
C LEU A 311 4.43 -32.89 -20.04
N MET A 312 5.00 -33.04 -18.85
CA MET A 312 5.48 -31.92 -18.06
C MET A 312 6.68 -31.21 -18.74
N GLN A 313 7.63 -31.96 -19.29
CA GLN A 313 8.73 -31.38 -20.08
C GLN A 313 8.21 -30.67 -21.34
N GLN A 314 7.17 -31.18 -21.99
CA GLN A 314 6.50 -30.48 -23.10
C GLN A 314 5.81 -29.20 -22.62
N ASN A 315 5.16 -29.21 -21.45
CA ASN A 315 4.55 -28.02 -20.87
C ASN A 315 5.59 -26.92 -20.57
N ILE A 316 6.77 -27.30 -20.04
CA ILE A 316 7.91 -26.38 -19.82
C ILE A 316 8.34 -25.74 -21.15
N LYS A 317 8.49 -26.53 -22.23
CA LYS A 317 8.84 -26.03 -23.56
C LYS A 317 7.80 -25.04 -24.09
N VAL A 318 6.50 -25.37 -23.97
CA VAL A 318 5.40 -24.50 -24.39
C VAL A 318 5.36 -23.21 -23.58
N LYS A 319 5.48 -23.26 -22.24
CA LYS A 319 5.57 -22.06 -21.40
C LYS A 319 6.79 -21.19 -21.75
N LYS A 320 7.94 -21.79 -22.06
CA LYS A 320 9.14 -21.05 -22.52
C LYS A 320 8.87 -20.31 -23.84
N LEU A 321 8.20 -20.96 -24.80
CA LEU A 321 7.80 -20.35 -26.07
C LEU A 321 6.75 -19.23 -25.88
N ALA A 322 5.78 -19.42 -24.98
CA ALA A 322 4.80 -18.39 -24.65
C ALA A 322 5.46 -17.16 -24.01
N ARG A 323 6.40 -17.38 -23.09
CA ARG A 323 7.18 -16.31 -22.44
C ARG A 323 8.07 -15.55 -23.44
N SER A 324 8.73 -16.25 -24.38
CA SER A 324 9.53 -15.57 -25.41
C SER A 324 8.65 -14.73 -26.34
N ARG A 325 7.48 -15.24 -26.74
CA ARG A 325 6.50 -14.50 -27.55
C ARG A 325 5.97 -13.25 -26.85
N ALA A 326 5.66 -13.33 -25.55
CA ALA A 326 5.21 -12.18 -24.77
C ALA A 326 6.31 -11.09 -24.62
N ALA A 327 7.58 -11.50 -24.48
CA ALA A 327 8.72 -10.58 -24.44
C ALA A 327 8.98 -9.89 -25.80
N VAL A 328 8.79 -10.62 -26.91
CA VAL A 328 8.88 -10.07 -28.28
C VAL A 328 7.74 -9.07 -28.53
N GLY A 329 6.52 -9.39 -28.12
CA GLY A 329 5.37 -8.47 -28.24
C GLY A 329 5.58 -7.14 -27.50
N LYS A 330 6.10 -7.20 -26.26
CA LYS A 330 6.46 -5.99 -25.49
C LYS A 330 7.59 -5.16 -26.11
N LYS A 331 8.54 -5.80 -26.82
CA LYS A 331 9.59 -5.09 -27.57
C LYS A 331 9.00 -4.34 -28.77
N TYR A 332 8.16 -5.01 -29.57
CA TYR A 332 7.52 -4.40 -30.74
C TYR A 332 6.67 -3.17 -30.37
N GLN A 333 5.86 -3.25 -29.31
CA GLN A 333 5.07 -2.11 -28.82
C GLN A 333 5.93 -0.94 -28.31
N ARG A 334 7.10 -1.21 -27.72
CA ARG A 334 8.03 -0.15 -27.29
C ARG A 334 8.75 0.52 -28.46
N THR A 335 9.01 -0.18 -29.55
CA THR A 335 9.55 0.40 -30.79
C THR A 335 8.53 1.26 -31.52
N ASP A 336 7.27 0.82 -31.64
CA ASP A 336 6.22 1.63 -32.29
C ASP A 336 5.94 2.95 -31.56
N CYS A 337 5.89 2.94 -30.22
CA CYS A 337 5.75 4.17 -29.44
C CYS A 337 6.95 5.13 -29.53
N ARG A 338 8.14 4.65 -29.95
CA ARG A 338 9.31 5.51 -30.20
C ARG A 338 9.35 6.08 -31.61
N THR A 339 8.73 5.42 -32.58
CA THR A 339 8.65 5.88 -33.97
C THR A 339 7.50 6.86 -34.20
N GLN A 340 6.51 6.90 -33.29
CA GLN A 340 5.37 7.83 -33.30
C GLN A 340 5.56 9.11 -32.43
N ARG A 341 6.72 9.28 -31.80
CA ARG A 341 7.17 10.56 -31.22
C ARG A 341 8.28 11.12 -32.07
#